data_AF-A0A0F9L6P7-F1
#
_entry.id   AF-A0A0F9L6P7-F1
#
_cell.length_a   1.000
_cell.length_b   1.000
_cell.length_c   1.000
_cell.angle_alpha   90.00
_cell.angle_beta   90.00
_cell.angle_gamma   90.00
#
_symmetry.space_group_name_H-M   'P 1'
#
loop_
_entity.id
_entity.type
_entity.pdbx_description
1 polymer ?
#
loop_
_entity_poly.entity_id
_entity_poly.type
_entity_poly.pdbx_seq_one_letter_code
_entity_poly.pdbx_strand_id
1 'polypeptide(L)'
;MHKAAKMIREDELLRLLMAGYMLKEAATHLDLAYWTVRKYASAPEFMVKLRELSTNVFERVDAELKHSKESIMEKLEKASDKALEKMESLLDRQDAGPMLQFKAAQDLLDRRAEVSRTKRVDATVDQKHSFVNPLLLVHAANTAREMDEYAKRHPDDGGERERGRAPELPPSESTE
;
A
#
# COMPACT_ATOMS: atom_id res chain seq x y z
N MET A 1 42.69 -34.80 19.34
CA MET A 1 42.79 -33.43 18.81
C MET A 1 41.76 -33.05 17.73
N HIS A 2 40.79 -33.90 17.36
CA HIS A 2 39.96 -33.62 16.17
C HIS A 2 38.65 -32.86 16.40
N LYS A 3 38.14 -32.75 17.65
CA LYS A 3 36.82 -32.15 17.91
C LYS A 3 36.83 -30.62 17.78
N ALA A 4 37.85 -29.95 18.33
CA ALA A 4 37.97 -28.49 18.25
C ALA A 4 38.18 -28.00 16.80
N ALA A 5 39.10 -28.62 16.06
CA ALA A 5 39.32 -28.30 14.66
C ALA A 5 38.08 -28.55 13.78
N LYS A 6 37.28 -29.58 14.09
CA LYS A 6 36.01 -29.84 13.42
C LYS A 6 35.00 -28.72 13.68
N MET A 7 34.84 -28.30 14.94
CA MET A 7 33.92 -27.22 15.29
C MET A 7 34.27 -25.91 14.59
N ILE A 8 35.56 -25.54 14.55
CA ILE A 8 36.01 -24.33 13.84
C ILE A 8 35.68 -24.41 12.34
N ARG A 9 35.87 -25.57 11.72
CA ARG A 9 35.55 -25.78 10.29
C ARG A 9 34.05 -25.75 10.03
N GLU A 10 33.24 -26.26 10.95
CA GLU A 10 31.78 -26.19 10.86
C GLU A 10 31.31 -24.73 10.99
N ASP A 11 31.86 -23.97 11.93
CA ASP A 11 31.51 -22.56 12.11
C ASP A 11 31.92 -21.72 10.89
N GLU A 12 33.11 -21.94 10.32
CA GLU A 12 33.54 -21.20 9.12
C GLU A 12 32.73 -21.62 7.87
N LEU A 13 32.37 -22.90 7.74
CA LEU A 13 31.46 -23.36 6.69
C LEU A 13 30.11 -22.65 6.80
N LEU A 14 29.57 -22.53 8.01
CA LEU A 14 28.30 -21.85 8.24
C LEU A 14 28.39 -20.37 7.86
N ARG A 15 29.50 -19.70 8.19
CA ARG A 15 29.76 -18.32 7.80
C ARG A 15 29.77 -18.13 6.27
N LEU A 16 30.44 -19.03 5.55
CA LEU A 16 30.49 -19.02 4.08
C LEU A 16 29.10 -19.25 3.46
N LEU A 17 28.32 -20.19 4.00
CA LEU A 17 26.96 -20.44 3.51
C LEU A 17 26.04 -19.23 3.74
N MET A 18 26.15 -18.57 4.91
CA MET A 18 25.41 -17.35 5.21
C MET A 18 25.79 -16.18 4.29
N ALA A 19 27.03 -16.15 3.80
CA ALA A 19 27.48 -15.18 2.80
C ALA A 19 27.02 -15.53 1.36
N GLY A 20 26.35 -16.67 1.15
CA GLY A 20 25.79 -17.07 -0.14
C GLY A 20 26.69 -17.94 -1.01
N TYR A 21 27.82 -18.42 -0.48
CA TYR A 21 28.70 -19.33 -1.23
C TYR A 21 28.05 -20.70 -1.43
N MET A 22 28.25 -21.31 -2.60
CA MET A 22 27.85 -22.68 -2.84
C MET A 22 28.76 -23.67 -2.11
N LEU A 23 28.27 -24.88 -1.80
CA LEU A 23 29.06 -25.90 -1.10
C LEU A 23 30.38 -26.26 -1.80
N LYS A 24 30.42 -26.16 -3.14
CA LYS A 24 31.66 -26.40 -3.92
C LYS A 24 32.70 -25.30 -3.68
N GLU A 25 32.26 -24.04 -3.62
CA GLU A 25 33.13 -22.88 -3.39
C GLU A 25 33.59 -22.84 -1.93
N ALA A 26 32.69 -23.12 -0.99
CA ALA A 26 33.05 -23.24 0.42
C ALA A 26 34.10 -24.34 0.66
N ALA A 27 34.03 -25.45 -0.09
CA ALA A 27 35.05 -26.49 -0.05
C ALA A 27 36.42 -25.99 -0.52
N THR A 28 36.47 -25.18 -1.59
CA THR A 28 37.72 -24.54 -2.04
C THR A 28 38.27 -23.53 -1.04
N HIS A 29 37.41 -22.77 -0.35
CA HIS A 29 37.84 -21.79 0.67
C HIS A 29 38.37 -22.45 1.94
N LEU A 30 37.83 -23.60 2.33
CA LEU A 30 38.23 -24.33 3.54
C LEU A 30 39.40 -25.30 3.32
N ASP A 31 39.88 -25.44 2.08
CA ASP A 31 40.86 -26.45 1.66
C ASP A 31 40.44 -27.87 2.08
N LEU A 32 39.18 -28.21 1.81
CA LEU A 32 38.59 -29.51 2.13
C LEU A 32 38.02 -30.17 0.88
N ALA A 33 38.03 -31.50 0.85
CA ALA A 33 37.30 -32.25 -0.16
C ALA A 33 35.80 -31.94 -0.08
N TYR A 34 35.16 -31.75 -1.24
CA TYR A 34 33.71 -31.47 -1.35
C TYR A 34 32.83 -32.47 -0.57
N TRP A 35 33.20 -33.75 -0.57
CA TRP A 35 32.46 -34.78 0.16
C TRP A 35 32.45 -34.55 1.68
N THR A 36 33.55 -34.03 2.24
CA THR A 36 33.67 -33.71 3.66
C THR A 36 32.74 -32.55 4.03
N VAL A 37 32.74 -31.50 3.22
CA VAL A 37 31.84 -30.34 3.40
C VAL A 37 30.38 -30.75 3.27
N ARG A 38 30.05 -31.58 2.27
CA ARG A 38 28.70 -32.14 2.12
C ARG A 38 28.26 -32.93 3.35
N LYS A 39 29.16 -33.74 3.92
CA LYS A 39 28.88 -34.50 5.15
C LYS A 39 28.59 -33.56 6.34
N TYR A 40 29.34 -32.49 6.51
CA TYR A 40 29.09 -31.48 7.55
C TYR A 40 27.75 -30.77 7.33
N ALA A 41 27.48 -30.33 6.11
CA ALA A 41 26.21 -29.66 5.76
C ALA A 41 24.98 -30.58 5.94
N SER A 42 25.14 -31.89 5.76
CA SER A 42 24.07 -32.86 5.98
C SER A 42 23.82 -33.23 7.46
N ALA A 43 24.67 -32.76 8.38
CA ALA A 43 24.49 -33.06 9.80
C ALA A 43 23.25 -32.34 10.34
N PRO A 44 22.34 -33.02 11.08
CA PRO A 44 21.12 -32.39 11.60
C PRO A 44 21.40 -31.17 12.49
N GLU A 45 22.38 -31.28 13.38
CA GLU A 45 22.80 -30.19 14.27
C GLU A 45 23.27 -28.95 13.49
N PHE A 46 23.98 -29.16 12.37
CA PHE A 46 24.43 -28.08 11.51
C PHE A 46 23.26 -27.37 10.83
N MET A 47 22.27 -28.13 10.33
CA MET A 47 21.08 -27.58 9.69
C MET A 47 20.21 -26.77 10.66
N VAL A 48 20.12 -27.21 11.92
CA VAL A 48 19.43 -26.46 12.98
C VAL A 48 20.14 -25.12 13.21
N LYS A 49 21.47 -25.14 13.44
CA LYS A 49 22.26 -23.92 13.63
C LYS A 49 22.17 -22.96 12.44
N LEU A 50 22.23 -23.48 11.21
CA LEU A 50 22.11 -22.68 9.99
C LEU A 50 20.75 -21.99 9.92
N ARG A 51 19.67 -22.71 10.25
CA ARG A 51 18.32 -22.14 10.25
C ARG A 51 18.17 -21.06 11.33
N GLU A 52 18.64 -21.32 12.55
CA GLU A 52 18.59 -20.35 13.65
C GLU A 52 19.35 -19.06 13.29
N LEU A 53 20.57 -19.19 12.77
CA LEU A 53 21.35 -18.02 12.35
C LEU A 53 20.73 -17.30 11.17
N SER A 54 20.15 -18.02 10.20
CA SER A 54 19.41 -17.41 9.10
C SER A 54 18.20 -16.62 9.58
N THR A 55 17.42 -17.17 10.51
CA THR A 55 16.27 -16.47 11.10
C THR A 55 16.72 -15.22 11.86
N ASN A 56 17.75 -15.32 12.70
CA ASN A 56 18.26 -14.18 13.48
C ASN A 56 18.78 -13.05 12.57
N VAL A 57 19.50 -13.40 11.50
CA VAL A 57 19.97 -12.40 10.52
C VAL A 57 18.79 -11.77 9.80
N PHE A 58 17.81 -12.56 9.38
CA PHE A 58 16.61 -12.07 8.72
C PHE A 58 15.82 -11.10 9.62
N GLU A 59 15.55 -11.48 10.87
CA GLU A 59 14.81 -10.63 11.83
C GLU A 59 15.54 -9.31 12.09
N ARG A 60 16.88 -9.36 12.22
CA ARG A 60 17.69 -8.15 12.39
C ARG A 60 17.61 -7.25 11.16
N VAL A 61 17.78 -7.80 9.96
CA VAL A 61 17.72 -7.04 8.72
C VAL A 61 16.32 -6.46 8.50
N ASP A 62 15.26 -7.21 8.79
CA ASP A 62 13.88 -6.75 8.71
C ASP A 62 13.62 -5.58 9.68
N ALA A 63 14.12 -5.67 10.91
CA ALA A 63 14.04 -4.58 11.88
C ALA A 63 14.82 -3.33 11.41
N GLU A 64 16.04 -3.49 10.91
CA GLU A 64 16.84 -2.40 10.36
C GLU A 64 16.15 -1.74 9.14
N LEU A 65 15.54 -2.54 8.26
CA LEU A 65 14.77 -2.05 7.10
C LEU A 65 13.52 -1.29 7.52
N LYS A 66 12.76 -1.79 8.50
CA LYS A 66 11.58 -1.11 9.05
C LYS A 66 11.98 0.25 9.63
N HIS A 67 13.01 0.29 10.46
CA HIS A 67 13.50 1.52 11.05
C HIS A 67 14.01 2.51 9.99
N SER A 68 14.76 2.04 8.99
CA SER A 68 15.23 2.86 7.88
C SER A 68 14.06 3.44 7.08
N LYS A 69 13.03 2.64 6.79
CA LYS A 69 11.82 3.10 6.10
C LYS A 69 11.11 4.21 6.87
N GLU A 70 10.89 4.02 8.17
CA GLU A 70 10.28 5.04 9.03
C GLU A 70 11.10 6.34 9.03
N SER A 71 12.42 6.24 9.16
CA SER A 71 13.31 7.41 9.11
C SER A 71 13.27 8.13 7.76
N ILE A 72 13.19 7.40 6.65
CA ILE A 72 13.10 7.98 5.32
C ILE A 72 11.74 8.68 5.13
N MET A 73 10.65 8.07 5.58
CA MET A 73 9.33 8.70 5.50
C MET A 73 9.28 9.99 6.32
N GLU A 74 9.81 9.98 7.54
CA GLU A 74 9.89 11.18 8.39
C GLU A 74 10.74 12.29 7.74
N LYS A 75 11.88 11.92 7.13
CA LYS A 75 12.73 12.87 6.40
C LYS A 75 12.02 13.43 5.17
N LEU A 76 11.25 12.61 4.47
CA LEU A 76 10.49 13.00 3.29
C LEU A 76 9.36 13.96 3.68
N GLU A 77 8.63 13.67 4.75
CA GLU A 77 7.58 14.52 5.30
C GLU A 77 8.15 15.88 5.69
N LYS A 78 9.21 15.92 6.50
CA LYS A 78 9.90 17.17 6.86
C LYS A 78 10.43 17.95 5.66
N ALA A 79 10.90 17.27 4.62
CA ALA A 79 11.37 17.92 3.39
C ALA A 79 10.21 18.47 2.57
N SER A 80 9.09 17.75 2.53
CA SER A 80 7.84 18.17 1.89
C SER A 80 7.26 19.41 2.58
N ASP A 81 7.20 19.42 3.90
CA ASP A 81 6.70 20.56 4.69
C ASP A 81 7.56 21.80 4.45
N LYS A 82 8.89 21.66 4.51
CA LYS A 82 9.81 22.77 4.19
C LYS A 82 9.68 23.25 2.75
N ALA A 83 9.36 22.37 1.81
CA ALA A 83 9.11 22.77 0.43
C ALA A 83 7.80 23.55 0.32
N LEU A 84 6.77 23.14 1.06
CA LEU A 84 5.48 23.85 1.15
C LEU A 84 5.67 25.25 1.73
N GLU A 85 6.33 25.38 2.87
CA GLU A 85 6.64 26.66 3.51
C GLU A 85 7.38 27.60 2.55
N LYS A 86 8.34 27.06 1.78
CA LYS A 86 9.05 27.85 0.77
C LYS A 86 8.14 28.30 -0.37
N MET A 87 7.24 27.45 -0.84
CA MET A 87 6.28 27.81 -1.89
C MET A 87 5.30 28.89 -1.41
N GLU A 88 4.83 28.79 -0.16
CA GLU A 88 4.01 29.83 0.46
C GLU A 88 4.78 31.15 0.56
N SER A 89 6.03 31.11 1.04
CA SER A 89 6.87 32.31 1.11
C SER A 89 7.15 32.96 -0.26
N LEU A 90 7.13 32.18 -1.36
CA LEU A 90 7.31 32.73 -2.71
C LEU A 90 6.11 33.56 -3.16
N LEU A 91 4.90 33.28 -2.67
CA LEU A 91 3.70 34.03 -3.02
C LEU A 91 3.73 35.45 -2.45
N ASP A 92 4.27 35.63 -1.24
CA ASP A 92 4.31 36.93 -0.55
C ASP A 92 5.52 37.79 -0.93
N ARG A 93 6.51 37.18 -1.59
CA ARG A 93 7.77 37.84 -1.97
C ARG A 93 7.58 38.77 -3.16
N GLN A 94 7.73 40.07 -2.94
CA GLN A 94 7.67 41.09 -4.00
C GLN A 94 8.81 41.01 -5.02
N ASP A 95 9.92 40.36 -4.66
CA ASP A 95 11.08 40.16 -5.53
C ASP A 95 10.98 38.90 -6.42
N ALA A 96 9.97 38.06 -6.20
CA ALA A 96 9.71 36.90 -7.06
C ALA A 96 9.02 37.34 -8.36
N GLY A 97 9.46 36.78 -9.49
CA GLY A 97 8.82 37.03 -10.78
C GLY A 97 7.36 36.56 -10.78
N PRO A 98 6.41 37.30 -11.41
CA PRO A 98 4.98 36.95 -11.40
C PRO A 98 4.69 35.53 -11.91
N MET A 99 5.45 35.05 -12.90
CA MET A 99 5.32 33.70 -13.44
C MET A 99 5.71 32.61 -12.43
N LEU A 100 6.69 32.88 -11.57
CA LEU A 100 7.12 31.94 -10.53
C LEU A 100 6.07 31.85 -9.43
N GLN A 101 5.53 32.99 -9.01
CA GLN A 101 4.43 33.06 -8.05
C GLN A 101 3.18 32.33 -8.55
N PHE A 102 2.82 32.55 -9.82
CA PHE A 102 1.68 31.86 -10.44
C PHE A 102 1.86 30.34 -10.44
N LYS A 103 3.06 29.83 -10.79
CA LYS A 103 3.35 28.39 -10.75
C LYS A 103 3.32 27.82 -9.33
N ALA A 104 3.83 28.56 -8.35
CA ALA A 104 3.77 28.15 -6.95
C ALA A 104 2.31 28.09 -6.45
N ALA A 105 1.48 29.08 -6.80
CA ALA A 105 0.06 29.09 -6.46
C ALA A 105 -0.69 27.93 -7.12
N GLN A 106 -0.36 27.63 -8.38
CA GLN A 106 -0.93 26.49 -9.09
C GLN A 106 -0.56 25.17 -8.41
N ASP A 107 0.71 24.95 -8.06
CA ASP A 107 1.15 23.72 -7.38
C ASP A 107 0.49 23.56 -6.00
N LEU A 108 0.33 24.65 -5.24
CA LEU A 108 -0.37 24.65 -3.96
C LEU A 108 -1.86 24.32 -4.09
N LEU A 109 -2.52 24.79 -5.16
CA LEU A 109 -3.93 24.47 -5.44
C LEU A 109 -4.10 23.01 -5.87
N ASP A 110 -3.21 22.51 -6.74
CA ASP A 110 -3.28 21.14 -7.25
C ASP A 110 -3.03 20.09 -6.14
N ARG A 111 -2.29 20.44 -5.08
CA ARG A 111 -2.09 19.60 -3.89
C ARG A 111 -3.34 19.47 -3.00
N ARG A 112 -4.28 20.42 -3.07
CA ARG A 112 -5.53 20.35 -2.29
C ARG A 112 -6.54 19.47 -3.01
N ALA A 113 -6.75 18.26 -2.50
CA ALA A 113 -7.70 17.29 -3.08
C ALA A 113 -9.14 17.80 -3.21
N GLU A 114 -9.53 18.81 -2.42
CA GLU A 114 -10.84 19.47 -2.48
C GLU A 114 -11.03 20.36 -3.71
N VAL A 115 -9.94 20.95 -4.23
CA VAL A 115 -9.95 21.95 -5.30
C VAL A 115 -9.60 21.34 -6.66
N SER A 116 -9.16 20.08 -6.68
CA SER A 116 -8.86 19.35 -7.91
C SER A 116 -10.09 19.28 -8.82
N ARG A 117 -10.10 20.11 -9.86
CA ARG A 117 -11.16 20.20 -10.87
C ARG A 117 -11.43 18.87 -11.57
N THR A 118 -10.45 17.98 -11.51
CA THR A 118 -10.56 16.60 -11.97
C THR A 118 -10.41 15.68 -10.76
N LYS A 119 -11.48 15.52 -9.98
CA LYS A 119 -11.68 14.25 -9.27
C LYS A 119 -11.80 13.16 -10.32
N ARG A 120 -10.65 12.70 -10.81
CA ARG A 120 -10.57 11.42 -11.51
C ARG A 120 -10.99 10.41 -10.46
N VAL A 121 -12.18 9.86 -10.62
CA VAL A 121 -12.63 8.70 -9.83
C VAL A 121 -11.74 7.56 -10.28
N ASP A 122 -10.50 7.54 -9.79
CA ASP A 122 -9.66 6.38 -9.85
C ASP A 122 -10.33 5.42 -8.87
N ALA A 123 -11.21 4.58 -9.44
CA ALA A 123 -11.82 3.49 -8.73
C ALA A 123 -10.67 2.72 -8.07
N THR A 124 -10.56 2.89 -6.76
CA THR A 124 -9.55 2.24 -5.94
C THR A 124 -9.63 0.77 -6.29
N VAL A 125 -8.49 0.18 -6.65
CA VAL A 125 -8.35 -1.25 -7.00
C VAL A 125 -8.73 -2.17 -5.81
N ASP A 126 -9.09 -1.58 -4.66
CA ASP A 126 -9.70 -2.23 -3.49
C ASP A 126 -11.23 -2.29 -3.50
N GLN A 127 -11.91 -1.77 -4.54
CA GLN A 127 -13.28 -2.21 -4.89
C GLN A 127 -13.27 -3.50 -5.74
N LYS A 128 -12.24 -4.34 -5.57
CA LYS A 128 -12.35 -5.76 -5.92
C LYS A 128 -13.41 -6.36 -4.98
N HIS A 129 -14.55 -6.71 -5.57
CA HIS A 129 -15.69 -7.40 -4.96
C HIS A 129 -16.85 -6.54 -4.41
N SER A 130 -17.28 -5.53 -5.15
CA SER A 130 -18.73 -5.49 -5.48
C SER A 130 -18.91 -6.24 -6.78
N PHE A 131 -18.61 -7.55 -6.76
CA PHE A 131 -19.14 -8.43 -7.79
C PHE A 131 -20.63 -8.37 -7.57
N VAL A 132 -21.35 -7.80 -8.53
CA VAL A 132 -22.79 -7.94 -8.62
C VAL A 132 -23.06 -9.44 -8.54
N ASN A 133 -23.49 -9.91 -7.37
CA ASN A 133 -23.70 -11.31 -7.11
C ASN A 133 -24.81 -11.78 -8.07
N PRO A 134 -24.60 -12.83 -8.88
CA PRO A 134 -25.65 -13.33 -9.77
C PRO A 134 -26.97 -13.60 -9.03
N LEU A 135 -26.91 -13.97 -7.74
CA LEU A 135 -28.09 -14.13 -6.89
C LEU A 135 -28.83 -12.81 -6.62
N LEU A 136 -28.11 -11.69 -6.44
CA LEU A 136 -28.71 -10.37 -6.30
C LEU A 136 -29.41 -9.92 -7.59
N LEU A 137 -28.84 -10.25 -8.75
CA LEU A 137 -29.48 -9.96 -10.05
C LEU A 137 -30.74 -10.78 -10.26
N VAL A 138 -30.70 -12.08 -9.93
CA VAL A 138 -31.88 -12.95 -10.03
C VAL A 138 -32.97 -12.50 -9.05
N HIS A 139 -32.60 -12.14 -7.81
CA HIS A 139 -33.54 -11.61 -6.83
C HIS A 139 -34.14 -10.28 -7.28
N ALA A 140 -33.33 -9.35 -7.80
CA ALA A 140 -33.79 -8.07 -8.35
C ALA A 140 -34.72 -8.26 -9.55
N ALA A 141 -34.42 -9.23 -10.43
CA ALA A 141 -35.28 -9.55 -11.57
C ALA A 141 -36.63 -10.16 -11.15
N ASN A 142 -36.62 -11.03 -10.14
CA ASN A 142 -37.85 -11.63 -9.61
C ASN A 142 -38.72 -10.60 -8.90
N THR A 143 -38.12 -9.78 -8.03
CA THR A 143 -38.85 -8.68 -7.35
C THR A 143 -39.39 -7.66 -8.34
N ALA A 144 -38.64 -7.31 -9.39
CA ALA A 144 -39.15 -6.44 -10.45
C ALA A 144 -40.35 -7.07 -11.21
N ARG A 145 -40.31 -8.38 -11.48
CA ARG A 145 -41.45 -9.10 -12.07
C ARG A 145 -42.67 -9.14 -11.15
N GLU A 146 -42.47 -9.40 -9.87
CA GLU A 146 -43.56 -9.42 -8.88
C GLU A 146 -44.23 -8.05 -8.78
N MET A 147 -43.44 -6.97 -8.79
CA MET A 147 -43.97 -5.60 -8.79
C MET A 147 -44.74 -5.27 -10.08
N ASP A 148 -44.26 -5.71 -11.24
CA ASP A 148 -44.94 -5.50 -12.53
C ASP A 148 -46.25 -6.31 -12.62
N GLU A 149 -46.27 -7.54 -12.11
CA GLU A 149 -47.50 -8.34 -11.99
C GLU A 149 -48.49 -7.76 -11.00
N TYR A 150 -48.01 -7.26 -9.85
CA TYR A 150 -48.84 -6.59 -8.86
C TYR A 150 -49.48 -5.33 -9.45
N ALA A 151 -48.70 -4.48 -10.15
CA ALA A 151 -49.20 -3.29 -10.83
C ALA A 151 -50.25 -3.61 -11.90
N LYS A 152 -50.10 -4.72 -12.64
CA LYS A 152 -51.10 -5.18 -13.62
C LYS A 152 -52.40 -5.68 -12.97
N ARG A 153 -52.33 -6.28 -11.78
CA ARG A 153 -53.49 -6.77 -11.03
C ARG A 153 -54.21 -5.67 -10.25
N HIS A 154 -53.48 -4.61 -9.88
CA HIS A 154 -54.00 -3.46 -9.13
C HIS A 154 -53.68 -2.13 -9.84
N PRO A 155 -54.28 -1.89 -11.03
CA PRO A 155 -54.00 -0.68 -11.80
C PRO A 155 -54.43 0.63 -11.10
N ASP A 156 -55.34 0.54 -10.13
CA ASP A 156 -55.89 1.70 -9.42
C ASP A 156 -55.06 2.15 -8.20
N ASP A 157 -54.06 1.38 -7.76
CA ASP A 157 -53.27 1.68 -6.54
C ASP A 157 -51.99 2.50 -6.82
N GLY A 158 -51.61 2.70 -8.09
CA GLY A 158 -50.30 3.25 -8.46
C GLY A 158 -50.29 4.66 -9.09
N GLY A 159 -51.41 5.38 -9.10
CA GLY A 159 -51.63 6.42 -10.10
C GLY A 159 -51.59 7.90 -9.70
N GLU A 160 -51.97 8.32 -8.48
CA GLU A 160 -52.37 9.74 -8.30
C GLU A 160 -51.98 10.48 -7.01
N ARG A 161 -51.13 9.94 -6.11
CA ARG A 161 -50.89 10.65 -4.83
C ARG A 161 -49.64 11.52 -4.70
N GLU A 162 -48.70 11.55 -5.65
CA GLU A 162 -47.46 12.33 -5.47
C GLU A 162 -47.00 13.21 -6.65
N ARG A 163 -47.89 13.57 -7.58
CA ARG A 163 -47.59 14.59 -8.60
C ARG A 163 -48.54 15.79 -8.46
N GLY A 164 -48.33 16.62 -7.44
CA GLY A 164 -49.21 17.79 -7.31
C GLY A 164 -48.97 18.77 -6.17
N ARG A 165 -47.84 18.76 -5.45
CA ARG A 165 -47.53 19.84 -4.51
C ARG A 165 -46.14 20.40 -4.78
N ALA A 166 -46.10 21.39 -5.67
CA ALA A 166 -44.98 22.31 -5.72
C ALA A 166 -44.88 23.01 -4.35
N PRO A 167 -43.68 23.10 -3.74
CA PRO A 167 -43.51 23.87 -2.50
C PRO A 167 -43.79 25.34 -2.81
N GLU A 168 -44.81 25.91 -2.15
CA GLU A 168 -45.05 27.36 -2.16
C GLU A 168 -43.81 28.05 -1.58
N LEU A 169 -43.14 28.85 -2.41
CA LEU A 169 -42.05 29.72 -1.97
C LEU A 169 -42.66 30.85 -1.13
N PRO A 170 -42.11 31.16 0.06
CA PRO A 170 -42.57 32.29 0.86
C PRO A 170 -42.31 33.63 0.12
N PRO A 171 -43.19 34.62 0.29
CA PRO A 171 -43.04 35.93 -0.35
C PRO A 171 -41.77 36.62 0.13
N SER A 172 -41.00 37.16 -0.81
CA SER A 172 -39.84 37.99 -0.53
C SER A 172 -40.32 39.33 0.04
N GLU A 173 -40.07 39.54 1.33
CA GLU A 173 -40.23 40.86 1.95
C GLU A 173 -39.22 41.82 1.31
N SER A 174 -39.76 42.80 0.59
CA SER A 174 -39.04 43.94 0.07
C SER A 174 -38.71 44.83 1.26
N THR A 175 -37.44 44.89 1.65
CA THR A 175 -36.95 45.93 2.56
C THR A 175 -36.27 47.01 1.74
N GLU A 176 -36.78 48.22 1.93
CA GLU A 176 -36.30 49.51 1.42
C GLU A 176 -34.85 49.82 1.82
#